data_AF-A0A521YW16-F1
#
_entry.id   AF-A0A521YW16-F1
#
_cell.length_a   1.000
_cell.length_b   1.000
_cell.length_c   1.000
_cell.angle_alpha   90.00
_cell.angle_beta   90.00
_cell.angle_gamma   90.00
#
_symmetry.space_group_name_H-M   'P 1'
#
loop_
_entity.id
_entity.type
_entity.pdbx_description
1 polymer ?
#
loop_
_entity_poly.entity_id
_entity_poly.type
_entity_poly.pdbx_seq_one_letter_code
_entity_poly.pdbx_strand_id
1 'polypeptide(L)'
;MSALQTFTVLGLGLLVFAIFLYALLTTAWRMLHADGGLRLEQMLGRRGGDLALAGGHAPYDAAVAARRCAGCACKAACDAWLASGRRDGFEAFCPSADFIGRCAP
;
A
#
# COMPACT_ATOMS: atom_id res chain seq x y z
N MET A 1 23.46 -39.67 9.53
CA MET A 1 23.19 -38.48 8.70
C MET A 1 24.53 -37.84 8.38
N SER A 2 24.88 -37.65 7.11
CA SER A 2 26.16 -37.06 6.70
C SER A 2 26.19 -35.55 7.01
N ALA A 3 27.35 -35.00 7.33
CA ALA A 3 27.52 -33.58 7.66
C ALA A 3 26.92 -32.64 6.59
N LEU A 4 27.04 -33.00 5.31
CA LEU A 4 26.44 -32.28 4.17
C LEU A 4 24.91 -32.19 4.25
N GLN A 5 24.25 -33.23 4.75
CA GLN A 5 22.79 -33.28 4.90
C GLN A 5 22.33 -32.40 6.07
N THR A 6 23.12 -32.30 7.13
CA THR A 6 22.85 -31.39 8.26
C THR A 6 22.98 -29.93 7.85
N PHE A 7 24.03 -29.58 7.08
CA PHE A 7 24.24 -28.20 6.60
C PHE A 7 23.13 -27.74 5.65
N THR A 8 22.67 -28.61 4.75
CA THR A 8 21.60 -28.28 3.80
C THR A 8 20.27 -28.05 4.50
N VAL A 9 19.91 -28.89 5.49
CA VAL A 9 18.67 -28.70 6.28
C VAL A 9 18.72 -27.41 7.10
N LEU A 10 19.85 -27.11 7.75
CA LEU A 10 20.02 -25.88 8.51
C LEU A 10 19.98 -24.64 7.61
N GLY A 11 20.64 -24.68 6.45
CA GLY A 11 20.64 -23.59 5.48
C GLY A 11 19.25 -23.30 4.92
N LEU A 12 18.50 -24.35 4.56
CA LEU A 12 17.13 -24.19 4.06
C LEU A 12 16.20 -23.64 5.15
N GLY A 13 16.33 -24.11 6.39
CA GLY A 13 15.59 -23.60 7.54
C GLY A 13 15.84 -22.11 7.79
N LEU A 14 17.12 -21.70 7.77
CA LEU A 14 17.51 -20.29 7.88
C LEU A 14 16.95 -19.43 6.76
N LEU A 15 16.97 -19.93 5.52
CA LEU A 15 16.44 -19.22 4.37
C LEU A 15 14.93 -19.00 4.47
N VAL A 16 14.17 -20.04 4.82
CA VAL A 16 12.72 -19.92 5.02
C VAL A 16 12.41 -18.97 6.18
N PHE A 17 13.16 -19.05 7.28
CA PHE A 17 12.99 -18.15 8.42
C PHE A 17 13.29 -16.69 8.05
N ALA A 18 14.34 -16.44 7.27
CA ALA A 18 14.69 -15.11 6.79
C ALA A 18 13.60 -14.52 5.88
N ILE A 19 13.05 -15.32 4.96
CA ILE A 19 11.92 -14.89 4.11
C ILE A 19 10.70 -14.54 4.97
N PHE A 20 10.40 -15.37 5.97
CA PHE A 20 9.28 -15.15 6.87
C PHE A 20 9.43 -13.86 7.69
N LEU A 21 10.61 -13.64 8.28
CA LEU A 21 10.93 -12.39 8.98
C LEU A 21 10.85 -11.18 8.05
N TYR A 22 11.39 -11.27 6.83
CA TYR A 22 11.30 -10.19 5.86
C TYR A 22 9.85 -9.85 5.50
N ALA A 23 9.00 -10.86 5.28
CA ALA A 23 7.58 -10.66 5.03
C ALA A 23 6.86 -10.00 6.22
N LEU A 24 7.18 -10.42 7.45
CA LEU A 24 6.64 -9.81 8.67
C LEU A 24 7.10 -8.36 8.85
N LEU A 25 8.39 -8.08 8.70
CA LEU A 25 8.92 -6.72 8.83
C LEU A 25 8.32 -5.80 7.76
N THR A 26 8.20 -6.25 6.51
CA THR A 26 7.62 -5.43 5.44
C THR A 26 6.12 -5.18 5.64
N THR A 27 5.36 -6.16 6.13
CA THR A 27 3.93 -5.96 6.47
C THR A 27 3.76 -5.08 7.70
N ALA A 28 4.57 -5.27 8.74
CA ALA A 28 4.58 -4.43 9.94
C ALA A 28 4.96 -3.00 9.59
N TRP A 29 6.00 -2.78 8.79
CA TRP A 29 6.36 -1.45 8.29
C TRP A 29 5.26 -0.82 7.45
N ARG A 30 4.60 -1.58 6.57
CA ARG A 30 3.46 -1.07 5.78
C ARG A 30 2.24 -0.72 6.63
N MET A 31 2.05 -1.37 7.78
CA MET A 31 1.00 -1.05 8.75
C MET A 31 1.37 0.16 9.60
N LEU A 32 2.63 0.23 10.06
CA LEU A 32 3.13 1.28 10.96
C LEU A 32 3.36 2.60 10.23
N HIS A 33 3.86 2.53 9.00
CA HIS A 33 3.86 3.66 8.08
C HIS A 33 2.51 3.69 7.38
N ALA A 34 1.59 4.46 7.96
CA ALA A 34 0.32 4.86 7.36
C ALA A 34 0.48 5.69 6.05
N ASP A 35 1.59 5.52 5.32
CA ASP A 35 1.89 6.11 4.02
C ASP A 35 0.81 5.85 2.98
N GLY A 36 0.08 4.73 3.12
CA GLY A 36 -1.09 4.44 2.28
C GLY A 36 -2.23 5.43 2.50
N GLY A 37 -2.47 5.84 3.75
CA GLY A 37 -3.43 6.88 4.11
C GLY A 37 -2.97 8.25 3.62
N LEU A 38 -1.70 8.60 3.86
CA LEU A 38 -1.12 9.89 3.43
C LEU A 38 -1.15 10.08 1.91
N ARG A 39 -0.81 9.05 1.12
CA ARG A 39 -0.88 9.13 -0.36
C ARG A 39 -2.33 9.22 -0.85
N LEU A 40 -3.24 8.46 -0.24
CA LEU A 40 -4.66 8.52 -0.59
C LEU A 40 -5.25 9.90 -0.26
N GLU A 41 -4.90 10.46 0.90
CA GLU A 41 -5.26 11.80 1.33
C GLU A 41 -4.69 12.87 0.39
N GLN A 42 -3.44 12.75 -0.04
CA GLN A 42 -2.84 13.64 -1.04
C GLN A 42 -3.55 13.56 -2.40
N MET A 43 -3.92 12.35 -2.86
CA MET A 43 -4.69 12.17 -4.09
C MET A 43 -6.08 12.81 -3.99
N LEU A 44 -6.81 12.59 -2.89
CA LEU A 44 -8.12 13.20 -2.63
C LEU A 44 -8.00 14.73 -2.56
N GLY A 45 -7.06 15.24 -1.76
CA GLY A 45 -6.84 16.66 -1.57
C GLY A 45 -6.53 17.38 -2.88
N ARG A 46 -5.84 16.70 -3.82
CA ARG A 46 -5.57 17.27 -5.14
C ARG A 46 -6.82 17.45 -6.01
N ARG A 47 -7.84 16.60 -5.84
CA ARG A 47 -9.17 16.74 -6.44
C ARG A 47 -10.14 17.56 -5.58
N GLY A 48 -9.69 18.10 -4.44
CA GLY A 48 -10.52 18.90 -3.53
C GLY A 48 -11.41 18.07 -2.60
N GLY A 49 -11.20 16.75 -2.53
CA GLY A 49 -11.84 15.89 -1.54
C GLY A 49 -11.01 15.76 -0.27
N ASP A 50 -11.66 15.36 0.82
CA ASP A 50 -11.02 15.14 2.11
C ASP A 50 -11.33 13.72 2.59
N LEU A 51 -10.28 12.97 2.92
CA LEU A 51 -10.37 11.59 3.38
C LEU A 51 -11.02 11.49 4.76
N ALA A 52 -10.85 12.50 5.62
CA ALA A 52 -11.51 12.55 6.93
C ALA A 52 -13.02 12.72 6.79
N LEU A 53 -13.45 13.61 5.88
CA LEU A 53 -14.86 13.76 5.52
C LEU A 53 -15.40 12.46 4.91
N ALA A 54 -14.71 11.85 3.94
CA ALA A 54 -15.12 10.57 3.36
C ALA A 54 -15.21 9.46 4.41
N GLY A 55 -14.28 9.42 5.37
CA GLY A 55 -14.30 8.48 6.50
C GLY A 55 -15.46 8.69 7.47
N GLY A 56 -15.98 9.91 7.59
CA GLY A 56 -17.19 10.19 8.38
C GLY A 56 -18.48 9.68 7.73
N HIS A 57 -18.55 9.66 6.39
CA HIS A 57 -19.75 9.28 5.64
C HIS A 57 -19.73 7.80 5.24
N ALA A 58 -18.55 7.26 4.93
CA ALA A 58 -18.33 5.89 4.50
C ALA A 58 -17.05 5.31 5.14
N PRO A 59 -17.05 5.07 6.46
CA PRO A 59 -15.85 4.63 7.20
C PRO A 59 -15.29 3.30 6.70
N TYR A 60 -16.17 2.38 6.27
CA TYR A 60 -15.76 1.09 5.73
C TYR A 60 -15.02 1.25 4.39
N ASP A 61 -15.59 2.02 3.46
CA ASP A 61 -14.98 2.24 2.15
C ASP A 61 -13.64 2.98 2.25
N ALA A 62 -13.56 3.98 3.14
CA ALA A 62 -12.31 4.69 3.41
C ALA A 62 -11.23 3.76 3.98
N ALA A 63 -11.58 2.87 4.93
CA ALA A 63 -10.66 1.88 5.47
C ALA A 63 -10.21 0.85 4.43
N VAL A 64 -11.11 0.42 3.55
CA VAL A 64 -10.79 -0.50 2.43
C VAL A 64 -9.85 0.18 1.43
N ALA A 65 -10.13 1.42 1.05
CA ALA A 65 -9.28 2.20 0.15
C ALA A 65 -7.88 2.43 0.74
N ALA A 66 -7.78 2.76 2.04
CA ALA A 66 -6.51 2.92 2.74
C ALA A 66 -5.70 1.62 2.79
N ARG A 67 -6.36 0.49 3.10
CA ARG A 67 -5.71 -0.85 3.06
C ARG A 67 -5.21 -1.20 1.66
N ARG A 68 -6.00 -0.92 0.63
CA ARG A 68 -5.59 -1.12 -0.77
C ARG A 68 -4.38 -0.26 -1.11
N CYS A 69 -4.35 1.01 -0.72
CA CYS A 69 -3.20 1.88 -0.93
C CYS A 69 -1.94 1.39 -0.19
N ALA A 70 -2.08 0.91 1.05
CA ALA A 70 -0.96 0.37 1.82
C ALA A 70 -0.32 -0.87 1.17
N GLY A 71 -1.13 -1.74 0.58
CA GLY A 71 -0.71 -2.95 -0.12
C GLY A 71 -0.42 -2.78 -1.63
N CYS A 72 -0.65 -1.61 -2.20
CA CYS A 72 -0.57 -1.39 -3.64
C CYS A 72 0.86 -1.58 -4.17
N ALA A 73 1.02 -2.27 -5.29
CA ALA A 73 2.29 -2.43 -6.00
C ALA A 73 2.65 -1.18 -6.83
N CYS A 74 1.67 -0.37 -7.23
CA CYS A 74 1.84 0.79 -8.10
C CYS A 74 2.30 2.07 -7.36
N LYS A 75 2.99 1.95 -6.23
CA LYS A 75 3.42 3.12 -5.41
C LYS A 75 4.32 4.08 -6.17
N ALA A 76 5.26 3.56 -6.96
CA ALA A 76 6.16 4.38 -7.78
C ALA A 76 5.40 5.21 -8.83
N ALA A 77 4.36 4.63 -9.45
CA ALA A 77 3.50 5.34 -10.40
C ALA A 77 2.64 6.41 -9.69
N CYS A 78 2.17 6.12 -8.48
CA CYS A 78 1.45 7.08 -7.63
C CYS A 78 2.34 8.28 -7.27
N ASP A 79 3.58 8.03 -6.84
CA ASP A 79 4.54 9.09 -6.51
C ASP A 79 4.90 9.93 -7.75
N ALA A 80 5.11 9.29 -8.90
CA ALA A 80 5.36 9.99 -10.16
C ALA A 80 4.15 10.85 -10.58
N TRP A 81 2.93 10.35 -10.39
CA TRP A 81 1.72 11.11 -10.65
C TRP A 81 1.57 12.30 -9.67
N LEU A 82 1.81 12.08 -8.38
CA LEU A 82 1.82 13.13 -7.37
C LEU A 82 2.87 14.21 -7.68
N ALA A 83 4.07 13.82 -8.10
CA ALA A 83 5.11 14.75 -8.54
C ALA A 83 4.73 15.50 -9.82
N SER A 84 3.97 14.89 -10.74
CA SER A 84 3.64 15.47 -12.05
C SER A 84 2.72 16.69 -12.01
N GLY A 85 2.08 17.01 -10.89
CA GLY A 85 1.13 18.12 -10.83
C GLY A 85 -0.27 17.82 -11.40
N ARG A 86 -0.42 16.73 -12.16
CA ARG A 86 -1.65 16.42 -12.90
C ARG A 86 -2.78 15.99 -11.96
N ARG A 87 -4.01 16.26 -12.40
CA ARG A 87 -5.27 15.89 -11.70
C ARG A 87 -5.94 14.65 -12.29
N ASP A 88 -5.58 14.27 -13.51
CA ASP A 88 -6.22 13.19 -14.27
C ASP A 88 -5.23 12.07 -14.58
N GLY A 89 -5.73 10.91 -15.03
CA GLY A 89 -4.91 9.80 -15.51
C GLY A 89 -4.43 8.85 -14.41
N PHE A 90 -4.88 9.05 -13.17
CA PHE A 90 -4.65 8.09 -12.09
C PHE A 90 -5.55 6.86 -12.21
N GLU A 91 -6.68 6.98 -12.92
CA GLU A 91 -7.63 5.90 -13.19
C GLU A 91 -6.97 4.72 -13.92
N ALA A 92 -5.91 4.99 -14.69
CA ALA A 92 -5.16 3.98 -15.43
C ALA A 92 -4.34 3.04 -14.54
N PHE A 93 -3.99 3.45 -13.31
CA PHE A 93 -3.11 2.66 -12.44
C PHE A 93 -3.62 2.52 -10.99
N CYS A 94 -4.56 3.37 -10.55
CA CYS A 94 -5.02 3.42 -9.17
C CYS A 94 -6.20 2.46 -8.96
N PRO A 95 -6.06 1.41 -8.12
CA PRO A 95 -7.15 0.48 -7.81
C PRO A 95 -8.24 1.10 -6.93
N SER A 96 -8.02 2.30 -6.40
CA SER A 96 -8.98 3.08 -5.61
C SER A 96 -9.60 4.22 -6.42
N ALA A 97 -9.44 4.24 -7.75
CA ALA A 97 -9.92 5.32 -8.61
C ALA A 97 -11.43 5.59 -8.44
N ASP A 98 -12.25 4.53 -8.40
CA ASP A 98 -13.69 4.65 -8.19
C ASP A 98 -14.03 5.29 -6.84
N PHE A 99 -13.28 4.97 -5.79
CA PHE A 99 -13.48 5.58 -4.47
C PHE A 99 -13.12 7.07 -4.51
N ILE A 100 -11.98 7.41 -5.12
CA ILE A 100 -11.53 8.80 -5.28
C ILE A 100 -12.57 9.62 -6.06
N GLY A 101 -13.10 9.07 -7.17
CA GLY A 101 -14.11 9.76 -7.99
C GLY A 101 -15.44 9.99 -7.27
N ARG A 102 -15.84 9.11 -6.34
CA ARG A 102 -17.03 9.32 -5.50
C ARG A 102 -16.83 10.38 -4.42
N CYS A 103 -15.61 10.52 -3.91
CA CYS A 103 -15.29 11.44 -2.82
C CYS A 103 -14.86 12.83 -3.28
N ALA A 104 -14.42 12.97 -4.53
CA ALA A 104 -13.88 14.20 -5.09
C ALA A 104 -14.21 14.33 -6.59
N PRO A 105 -15.44 14.72 -6.95
CA PRO A 105 -15.88 14.87 -8.34
C PRO A 105 -15.06 15.94 -9.07
#